data_AF-K7MRX8-F1
#
_entry.id   AF-K7MRX8-F1
#
_cell.length_a   1.000
_cell.length_b   1.000
_cell.length_c   1.000
_cell.angle_alpha   90.00
_cell.angle_beta   90.00
_cell.angle_gamma   90.00
#
_symmetry.space_group_name_H-M   'P 1'
#
loop_
_entity.id
_entity.type
_entity.pdbx_description
1 polymer ?
#
loop_
_entity_poly.entity_id
_entity_poly.type
_entity_poly.pdbx_seq_one_letter_code
_entity_poly.pdbx_strand_id
1 'polypeptide(L)'
;LEYRIEKDTAFCLCCYLFRHNFGKQSGGDTFVIEGFTNWNKKERLSSHIEVAISKQSKKVHDLYRRRLTSSIDCFRFLLKQGLAFRGHDESTNSANQGNFLELLKFLVEHNESINHIVLENTLENHQLIAPKIQKDIVNAAALETTNAIITDLGDELFVIIVDEARDISNKEQMAIALCYVNKKGSIGEHFFGMVHVKDTTTLSLKMAIDELFCKHGLSISRILGQGYDGASNMQGEFCGLKSWILKENSSAFYVHFVDTRWGSHYATLINLILMYSSIIDVLKIIKEDGSNVDQRAKANDLLHLLEDFDFAFTLHLMKNVLGISNELSQALQRKDQEIINVMNLGRSQRGGKAQAITTEHHYCVELFYTVVDMQLQELNDHFTETNTQLLLCMDCLNPTNLFSTFDNARLIEFAKFYPCEFSAINLVMLNNQLETYIIDMRNNIEFSSLKGIKNIYEKLVETRRHIVYPLVYLLLKLAMILPVATTTMERAFSAMKIVKNRLRNRMGDAWMNDCLVTYIEKDVFNKIDNELIIQQFQNMKSRGGQL
;
A
#
# COMPACT_ATOMS: atom_id res chain seq x y z
N LEU A 1 -51.10 9.90 -8.29
CA LEU A 1 -52.49 9.43 -8.09
C LEU A 1 -53.02 9.05 -9.48
N GLU A 2 -53.75 7.95 -9.59
CA GLU A 2 -54.55 7.64 -10.76
C GLU A 2 -56.01 7.94 -10.45
N TYR A 3 -56.76 8.49 -11.40
CA TYR A 3 -58.18 8.82 -11.21
C TYR A 3 -59.02 8.03 -12.21
N ARG A 4 -60.07 7.37 -11.75
CA ARG A 4 -60.93 6.50 -12.56
C ARG A 4 -62.27 7.18 -12.79
N ILE A 5 -62.45 7.76 -13.98
CA ILE A 5 -63.63 8.57 -14.35
C ILE A 5 -64.95 7.81 -14.10
N GLU A 6 -65.02 6.53 -14.51
CA GLU A 6 -66.22 5.69 -14.37
C GLU A 6 -66.72 5.54 -12.93
N LYS A 7 -65.82 5.61 -11.95
CA LYS A 7 -66.14 5.37 -10.53
C LYS A 7 -66.14 6.66 -9.70
N ASP A 8 -65.74 7.79 -10.27
CA ASP A 8 -65.50 9.04 -9.54
C ASP A 8 -64.56 8.84 -8.32
N THR A 9 -63.49 8.06 -8.51
CA THR A 9 -62.55 7.70 -7.43
C THR A 9 -61.08 7.89 -7.79
N ALA A 10 -60.28 8.30 -6.79
CA ALA A 10 -58.83 8.44 -6.89
C ALA A 10 -58.08 7.27 -6.21
N PHE A 11 -57.00 6.82 -6.83
CA PHE A 11 -56.12 5.75 -6.38
C PHE A 11 -54.70 6.28 -6.17
N CYS A 12 -54.02 5.80 -5.13
CA CYS A 12 -52.65 6.20 -4.83
C CYS A 12 -51.68 5.14 -5.37
N LEU A 13 -50.96 5.47 -6.45
CA LEU A 13 -49.95 4.59 -7.03
C LEU A 13 -48.90 4.14 -5.99
N CYS A 14 -48.54 5.03 -5.06
CA CYS A 14 -47.70 4.69 -3.92
C CYS A 14 -48.35 3.63 -3.01
N CYS A 15 -49.62 3.75 -2.65
CA CYS A 15 -50.29 2.69 -1.90
C CYS A 15 -50.44 1.38 -2.70
N TYR A 16 -50.65 1.47 -4.02
CA TYR A 16 -50.75 0.31 -4.90
C TYR A 16 -49.44 -0.48 -4.99
N LEU A 17 -48.32 0.19 -5.28
CA LEU A 17 -46.99 -0.44 -5.45
C LEU A 17 -46.48 -1.07 -4.15
N PHE A 18 -46.85 -0.51 -2.99
CA PHE A 18 -46.34 -0.93 -1.70
C PHE A 18 -47.39 -1.65 -0.85
N ARG A 19 -48.49 -2.13 -1.46
CA ARG A 19 -49.64 -2.73 -0.77
C ARG A 19 -49.26 -3.92 0.13
N HIS A 20 -48.37 -4.78 -0.33
CA HIS A 20 -47.91 -5.95 0.44
C HIS A 20 -47.23 -5.56 1.76
N ASN A 21 -46.76 -4.32 1.89
CA ASN A 21 -46.01 -3.86 3.05
C ASN A 21 -46.87 -3.40 4.24
N PHE A 22 -48.19 -3.28 4.10
CA PHE A 22 -49.02 -2.61 5.12
C PHE A 22 -50.04 -3.49 5.84
N GLY A 23 -50.23 -4.75 5.44
CA GLY A 23 -51.30 -5.58 6.00
C GLY A 23 -52.67 -4.87 5.89
N LYS A 24 -53.71 -5.43 6.52
CA LYS A 24 -55.06 -4.85 6.50
C LYS A 24 -55.16 -3.61 7.42
N GLN A 25 -54.36 -2.57 7.21
CA GLN A 25 -54.58 -1.30 7.89
C GLN A 25 -55.77 -0.58 7.26
N SER A 26 -56.76 -0.27 8.11
CA SER A 26 -57.93 0.57 7.82
C SER A 26 -57.51 1.84 7.06
N GLY A 27 -57.86 1.91 5.77
CA GLY A 27 -57.50 3.00 4.85
C GLY A 27 -56.61 2.60 3.67
N GLY A 28 -55.89 1.47 3.76
CA GLY A 28 -55.09 0.94 2.66
C GLY A 28 -55.93 0.51 1.47
N ASP A 29 -57.06 -0.18 1.71
CA ASP A 29 -57.95 -0.59 0.63
C ASP A 29 -58.70 0.58 0.00
N THR A 30 -58.91 1.70 0.71
CA THR A 30 -59.59 2.88 0.15
C THR A 30 -58.80 3.53 -0.99
N PHE A 31 -57.47 3.61 -0.90
CA PHE A 31 -56.63 4.19 -1.96
C PHE A 31 -56.11 3.16 -2.98
N VAL A 32 -56.47 1.87 -2.83
CA VAL A 32 -55.94 0.77 -3.66
C VAL A 32 -57.03 -0.08 -4.30
N ILE A 33 -58.03 -0.56 -3.54
CA ILE A 33 -59.16 -1.34 -4.08
C ILE A 33 -60.39 -0.47 -4.32
N GLU A 34 -60.91 0.18 -3.27
CA GLU A 34 -62.25 0.78 -3.27
C GLU A 34 -62.26 2.07 -4.09
N GLY A 35 -61.13 2.79 -4.07
CA GLY A 35 -60.97 4.10 -4.65
C GLY A 35 -61.45 5.20 -3.69
N PHE A 36 -60.66 6.25 -3.56
CA PHE A 36 -60.94 7.38 -2.67
C PHE A 36 -61.97 8.32 -3.33
N THR A 37 -63.19 8.33 -2.80
CA THR A 37 -64.34 9.12 -3.31
C THR A 37 -64.32 10.59 -2.87
N ASN A 38 -63.66 10.92 -1.75
CA ASN A 38 -63.60 12.29 -1.21
C ASN A 38 -62.44 13.11 -1.78
N TRP A 39 -62.02 12.84 -3.02
CA TRP A 39 -60.89 13.51 -3.68
C TRP A 39 -61.11 15.02 -3.85
N ASN A 40 -62.38 15.46 -3.88
CA ASN A 40 -62.78 16.86 -3.87
C ASN A 40 -62.40 17.61 -2.57
N LYS A 41 -62.12 16.90 -1.47
CA LYS A 41 -61.59 17.47 -0.22
C LYS A 41 -60.06 17.49 -0.26
N LYS A 42 -59.49 18.55 -0.86
CA LYS A 42 -58.04 18.73 -1.06
C LYS A 42 -57.22 18.45 0.21
N GLU A 43 -57.68 18.90 1.37
CA GLU A 43 -57.01 18.70 2.67
C GLU A 43 -56.82 17.22 3.01
N ARG A 44 -57.84 16.38 2.80
CA ARG A 44 -57.76 14.94 3.10
C ARG A 44 -56.82 14.24 2.15
N LEU A 45 -56.88 14.59 0.86
CA LEU A 45 -56.00 14.04 -0.15
C LEU A 45 -54.53 14.41 0.13
N SER A 46 -54.25 15.68 0.43
CA SER A 46 -52.91 16.15 0.84
C SER A 46 -52.41 15.42 2.08
N SER A 47 -53.24 15.30 3.13
CA SER A 47 -52.83 14.59 4.35
C SER A 47 -52.48 13.12 4.10
N HIS A 48 -53.24 12.42 3.23
CA HIS A 48 -52.93 11.04 2.87
C HIS A 48 -51.63 10.96 2.06
N ILE A 49 -51.46 11.81 1.05
CA ILE A 49 -50.25 11.83 0.23
C ILE A 49 -49.02 12.12 1.11
N GLU A 50 -49.08 13.11 2.00
CA GLU A 50 -47.97 13.44 2.91
C GLU A 50 -47.65 12.28 3.86
N VAL A 51 -48.65 11.66 4.47
CA VAL A 51 -48.42 10.53 5.39
C VAL A 51 -47.97 9.28 4.64
N ALA A 52 -48.56 8.98 3.48
CA ALA A 52 -48.19 7.83 2.67
C ALA A 52 -46.78 7.99 2.12
N ILE A 53 -46.45 9.14 1.53
CA ILE A 53 -45.10 9.44 1.03
C ILE A 53 -44.09 9.45 2.18
N SER A 54 -44.39 10.08 3.33
CA SER A 54 -43.42 10.12 4.45
C SER A 54 -43.17 8.73 5.06
N LYS A 55 -44.23 7.94 5.33
CA LYS A 55 -44.07 6.56 5.86
C LYS A 55 -43.38 5.66 4.85
N GLN A 56 -43.76 5.75 3.58
CA GLN A 56 -43.18 4.95 2.52
C GLN A 56 -41.73 5.35 2.28
N SER A 57 -41.41 6.65 2.30
CA SER A 57 -40.05 7.15 2.21
C SER A 57 -39.18 6.54 3.32
N LYS A 58 -39.62 6.57 4.58
CA LYS A 58 -38.85 5.97 5.69
C LYS A 58 -38.66 4.46 5.53
N LYS A 59 -39.74 3.70 5.28
CA LYS A 59 -39.66 2.23 5.14
C LYS A 59 -38.84 1.81 3.91
N VAL A 60 -39.00 2.50 2.78
CA VAL A 60 -38.22 2.23 1.56
C VAL A 60 -36.75 2.54 1.79
N HIS A 61 -36.45 3.67 2.45
CA HIS A 61 -35.09 4.03 2.83
C HIS A 61 -34.46 2.99 3.76
N ASP A 62 -35.18 2.53 4.78
CA ASP A 62 -34.70 1.48 5.70
C ASP A 62 -34.43 0.16 4.97
N LEU A 63 -35.31 -0.27 4.06
CA LEU A 63 -35.13 -1.48 3.25
C LEU A 63 -33.98 -1.35 2.26
N TYR A 64 -33.82 -0.18 1.64
CA TYR A 64 -32.70 0.12 0.75
C TYR A 64 -31.37 0.11 1.49
N ARG A 65 -31.33 0.73 2.67
CA ARG A 65 -30.16 0.79 3.52
C ARG A 65 -29.71 -0.61 3.95
N ARG A 66 -30.63 -1.46 4.40
CA ARG A 66 -30.32 -2.85 4.79
C ARG A 66 -29.75 -3.65 3.61
N ARG A 67 -30.31 -3.52 2.40
CA ARG A 67 -29.76 -4.10 1.16
C ARG A 67 -28.34 -3.65 0.87
N LEU A 68 -28.12 -2.34 0.96
CA LEU A 68 -26.82 -1.73 0.70
C LEU A 68 -25.79 -2.20 1.73
N THR A 69 -26.14 -2.25 3.01
CA THR A 69 -25.30 -2.81 4.08
C THR A 69 -24.89 -4.25 3.78
N SER A 70 -25.84 -5.13 3.44
CA SER A 70 -25.53 -6.52 3.07
C SER A 70 -24.58 -6.61 1.86
N SER A 71 -24.77 -5.76 0.85
CA SER A 71 -23.88 -5.71 -0.31
C SER A 71 -22.48 -5.25 0.07
N ILE A 72 -22.38 -4.22 0.93
CA ILE A 72 -21.10 -3.70 1.46
C ILE A 72 -20.39 -4.79 2.26
N ASP A 73 -21.08 -5.55 3.11
CA ASP A 73 -20.47 -6.63 3.90
C ASP A 73 -19.85 -7.70 2.99
N CYS A 74 -20.55 -8.12 1.93
CA CYS A 74 -19.99 -9.03 0.94
C CYS A 74 -18.78 -8.41 0.22
N PHE A 75 -18.84 -7.13 -0.14
CA PHE A 75 -17.71 -6.45 -0.80
C PHE A 75 -16.50 -6.32 0.11
N ARG A 76 -16.69 -5.99 1.39
CA ARG A 76 -15.60 -5.96 2.37
C ARG A 76 -14.87 -7.28 2.43
N PHE A 77 -15.62 -8.38 2.45
CA PHE A 77 -15.03 -9.72 2.40
C PHE A 77 -14.18 -9.90 1.14
N LEU A 78 -14.74 -9.62 -0.04
CA LEU A 78 -14.05 -9.81 -1.31
C LEU A 78 -12.79 -8.94 -1.46
N LEU A 79 -12.87 -7.66 -1.06
CA LEU A 79 -11.76 -6.70 -1.13
C LEU A 79 -10.60 -7.13 -0.24
N LYS A 80 -10.88 -7.49 1.02
CA LYS A 80 -9.86 -7.96 1.97
C LYS A 80 -9.12 -9.21 1.52
N GLN A 81 -9.81 -10.07 0.76
CA GLN A 81 -9.26 -11.31 0.23
C GLN A 81 -8.66 -11.15 -1.18
N GLY A 82 -8.79 -9.98 -1.81
CA GLY A 82 -8.33 -9.74 -3.18
C GLY A 82 -9.12 -10.51 -4.25
N LEU A 83 -10.30 -11.03 -3.92
CA LEU A 83 -11.08 -11.93 -4.77
C LEU A 83 -11.79 -11.20 -5.92
N ALA A 84 -12.02 -11.92 -7.02
CA ALA A 84 -12.87 -11.42 -8.10
C ALA A 84 -14.32 -11.32 -7.63
N PHE A 85 -15.07 -10.34 -8.11
CA PHE A 85 -16.46 -10.14 -7.69
C PHE A 85 -17.44 -10.93 -8.56
N ARG A 86 -17.21 -10.89 -9.87
CA ARG A 86 -18.15 -11.33 -10.91
C ARG A 86 -17.69 -12.63 -11.56
N GLY A 87 -18.65 -13.47 -11.93
CA GLY A 87 -18.44 -14.67 -12.73
C GLY A 87 -18.40 -14.36 -14.22
N HIS A 88 -18.06 -15.36 -15.04
CA HIS A 88 -18.20 -15.25 -16.49
C HIS A 88 -19.67 -15.20 -16.91
N ASP A 89 -20.50 -15.97 -16.23
CA ASP A 89 -21.96 -16.04 -16.41
C ASP A 89 -22.64 -15.80 -15.05
N GLU A 90 -23.35 -14.69 -14.91
CA GLU A 90 -24.14 -14.34 -13.72
C GLU A 90 -25.64 -14.69 -13.88
N SER A 91 -26.02 -15.40 -14.94
CA SER A 91 -27.41 -15.82 -15.16
C SER A 91 -27.89 -16.77 -14.07
N THR A 92 -29.20 -16.82 -13.82
CA THR A 92 -29.82 -17.71 -12.82
C THR A 92 -29.54 -19.19 -13.05
N ASN A 93 -29.14 -19.56 -14.27
CA ASN A 93 -28.83 -20.95 -14.66
C ASN A 93 -27.33 -21.29 -14.53
N SER A 94 -26.49 -20.31 -14.19
CA SER A 94 -25.06 -20.52 -14.00
C SER A 94 -24.77 -21.30 -12.73
N ALA A 95 -23.89 -22.31 -12.81
CA ALA A 95 -23.39 -23.03 -11.65
C ALA A 95 -22.42 -22.20 -10.79
N ASN A 96 -21.96 -21.05 -11.29
CA ASN A 96 -21.10 -20.12 -10.57
C ASN A 96 -21.41 -18.70 -11.05
N GLN A 97 -22.29 -18.00 -10.33
CA GLN A 97 -22.69 -16.63 -10.66
C GLN A 97 -21.62 -15.58 -10.29
N GLY A 98 -20.47 -16.01 -9.76
CA GLY A 98 -19.43 -15.13 -9.26
C GLY A 98 -19.51 -14.93 -7.75
N ASN A 99 -18.36 -14.65 -7.15
CA ASN A 99 -18.19 -14.66 -5.70
C ASN A 99 -19.12 -13.68 -4.97
N PHE A 100 -19.48 -12.52 -5.57
CA PHE A 100 -20.41 -11.60 -4.93
C PHE A 100 -21.82 -12.17 -4.83
N LEU A 101 -22.37 -12.69 -5.93
CA LEU A 101 -23.73 -13.22 -5.94
C LEU A 101 -23.84 -14.46 -5.07
N GLU A 102 -22.84 -15.36 -5.13
CA GLU A 102 -22.80 -16.55 -4.28
C GLU A 102 -22.66 -16.18 -2.79
N LEU A 103 -21.82 -15.21 -2.44
CA LEU A 103 -21.67 -14.75 -1.06
C LEU A 103 -22.92 -14.04 -0.55
N LEU A 104 -23.61 -13.28 -1.41
CA LEU A 104 -24.85 -12.59 -1.06
C LEU A 104 -26.00 -13.57 -0.85
N LYS A 105 -26.11 -14.62 -1.68
CA LYS A 105 -27.04 -15.73 -1.46
C LYS A 105 -26.76 -16.44 -0.14
N PHE A 106 -25.50 -16.77 0.12
CA PHE A 106 -25.09 -17.38 1.39
C PHE A 106 -25.50 -16.52 2.59
N LEU A 107 -25.27 -15.20 2.53
CA LEU A 107 -25.68 -14.28 3.59
C LEU A 107 -27.21 -14.25 3.76
N VAL A 108 -27.96 -14.27 2.66
CA VAL A 108 -29.44 -14.28 2.64
C VAL A 108 -30.00 -15.54 3.28
N GLU A 109 -29.45 -16.71 2.97
CA GLU A 109 -29.86 -17.99 3.55
C GLU A 109 -29.67 -18.04 5.07
N HIS A 110 -28.66 -17.33 5.59
CA HIS A 110 -28.30 -17.32 7.00
C HIS A 110 -28.82 -16.09 7.76
N ASN A 111 -29.63 -15.24 7.12
CA ASN A 111 -30.17 -14.05 7.74
C ASN A 111 -31.60 -13.77 7.24
N GLU A 112 -32.58 -14.31 7.97
CA GLU A 112 -34.02 -14.16 7.68
C GLU A 112 -34.44 -12.70 7.50
N SER A 113 -33.78 -11.81 8.24
CA SER A 113 -34.08 -10.38 8.21
C SER A 113 -33.83 -9.81 6.82
N ILE A 114 -32.82 -10.29 6.08
CA ILE A 114 -32.47 -9.77 4.77
C ILE A 114 -33.08 -10.59 3.61
N ASN A 115 -33.55 -11.81 3.87
CA ASN A 115 -34.02 -12.71 2.83
C ASN A 115 -35.14 -12.09 1.96
N HIS A 116 -36.13 -11.46 2.60
CA HIS A 116 -37.24 -10.81 1.90
C HIS A 116 -36.89 -9.47 1.22
N ILE A 117 -35.62 -9.03 1.29
CA ILE A 117 -35.21 -7.70 0.80
C ILE A 117 -34.04 -7.74 -0.16
N VAL A 118 -33.46 -8.88 -0.53
CA VAL A 118 -32.31 -8.94 -1.48
C VAL A 118 -32.62 -9.89 -2.63
N LEU A 119 -31.93 -9.75 -3.76
CA LEU A 119 -32.03 -10.62 -4.94
C LEU A 119 -33.45 -10.65 -5.54
N GLU A 120 -33.95 -11.85 -5.88
CA GLU A 120 -35.24 -12.11 -6.54
C GLU A 120 -36.45 -11.64 -5.70
N ASN A 121 -36.26 -11.46 -4.38
CA ASN A 121 -37.31 -10.96 -3.49
C ASN A 121 -37.47 -9.42 -3.54
N THR A 122 -36.72 -8.75 -4.43
CA THR A 122 -36.79 -7.29 -4.64
C THR A 122 -37.32 -6.96 -6.03
N LEU A 123 -37.89 -5.75 -6.17
CA LEU A 123 -38.14 -5.19 -7.50
C LEU A 123 -36.82 -5.16 -8.29
N GLU A 124 -36.82 -5.69 -9.53
CA GLU A 124 -35.63 -5.94 -10.36
C GLU A 124 -34.64 -4.75 -10.39
N ASN A 125 -35.17 -3.53 -10.43
CA ASN A 125 -34.37 -2.30 -10.48
C ASN A 125 -33.62 -1.95 -9.18
N HIS A 126 -33.85 -2.68 -8.08
CA HIS A 126 -33.28 -2.38 -6.76
C HIS A 126 -32.36 -3.48 -6.20
N GLN A 127 -31.91 -4.40 -7.05
CA GLN A 127 -31.07 -5.52 -6.62
C GLN A 127 -29.64 -5.11 -6.22
N LEU A 128 -29.18 -3.91 -6.59
CA LEU A 128 -27.81 -3.40 -6.37
C LEU A 128 -26.68 -4.25 -7.00
N ILE A 129 -27.02 -5.16 -7.92
CA ILE A 129 -26.06 -6.08 -8.55
C ILE A 129 -25.37 -5.53 -9.80
N ALA A 130 -25.82 -4.39 -10.33
CA ALA A 130 -25.30 -3.85 -11.59
C ALA A 130 -23.81 -3.49 -11.51
N PRO A 131 -22.98 -3.78 -12.53
CA PRO A 131 -21.53 -3.56 -12.46
C PRO A 131 -21.13 -2.13 -12.11
N LYS A 132 -21.89 -1.13 -12.58
CA LYS A 132 -21.67 0.28 -12.22
C LYS A 132 -21.89 0.53 -10.73
N ILE A 133 -22.90 -0.11 -10.14
CA ILE A 133 -23.17 0.00 -8.71
C ILE A 133 -22.04 -0.64 -7.90
N GLN A 134 -21.54 -1.80 -8.33
CA GLN A 134 -20.41 -2.44 -7.67
C GLN A 134 -19.17 -1.52 -7.68
N LYS A 135 -18.87 -0.89 -8.83
CA LYS A 135 -17.79 0.10 -8.98
C LYS A 135 -17.94 1.28 -8.02
N ASP A 136 -19.13 1.88 -7.95
CA ASP A 136 -19.37 3.02 -7.07
C ASP A 136 -19.19 2.66 -5.57
N ILE A 137 -19.66 1.49 -5.13
CA ILE A 137 -19.49 1.08 -3.70
C ILE A 137 -18.01 0.80 -3.38
N VAL A 138 -17.29 0.11 -4.27
CA VAL A 138 -15.84 -0.15 -4.07
C VAL A 138 -15.05 1.14 -4.09
N ASN A 139 -15.41 2.08 -4.96
CA ASN A 139 -14.80 3.41 -4.98
C ASN A 139 -15.07 4.17 -3.67
N ALA A 140 -16.29 4.11 -3.13
CA ALA A 140 -16.61 4.70 -1.83
C ALA A 140 -15.74 4.10 -0.71
N ALA A 141 -15.61 2.77 -0.68
CA ALA A 141 -14.77 2.07 0.29
C ALA A 141 -13.28 2.47 0.18
N ALA A 142 -12.76 2.57 -1.04
CA ALA A 142 -11.38 3.00 -1.28
C ALA A 142 -11.16 4.45 -0.85
N LEU A 143 -12.09 5.35 -1.19
CA LEU A 143 -12.00 6.76 -0.82
C LEU A 143 -12.06 6.97 0.69
N GLU A 144 -12.95 6.27 1.40
CA GLU A 144 -12.98 6.30 2.86
C GLU A 144 -11.67 5.76 3.47
N THR A 145 -11.06 4.76 2.84
CA THR A 145 -9.75 4.23 3.27
C THR A 145 -8.64 5.25 3.12
N THR A 146 -8.57 5.91 1.96
CA THR A 146 -7.60 6.99 1.74
C THR A 146 -7.89 8.18 2.65
N ASN A 147 -9.16 8.54 2.89
CA ASN A 147 -9.54 9.62 3.80
C ASN A 147 -9.12 9.31 5.24
N ALA A 148 -9.21 8.06 5.69
CA ALA A 148 -8.73 7.66 7.01
C ALA A 148 -7.21 7.85 7.14
N ILE A 149 -6.44 7.52 6.10
CA ILE A 149 -4.98 7.76 6.05
C ILE A 149 -4.67 9.26 6.08
N ILE A 150 -5.37 10.07 5.28
CA ILE A 150 -5.18 11.54 5.25
C ILE A 150 -5.56 12.17 6.59
N THR A 151 -6.60 11.67 7.24
CA THR A 151 -7.03 12.14 8.56
C THR A 151 -5.99 11.82 9.63
N ASP A 152 -5.37 10.64 9.56
CA ASP A 152 -4.28 10.28 10.49
C ASP A 152 -3.01 11.11 10.24
N LEU A 153 -2.68 11.37 8.97
CA LEU A 153 -1.63 12.31 8.57
C LEU A 153 -1.90 13.75 9.08
N GLY A 154 -3.13 14.22 8.99
CA GLY A 154 -3.52 15.56 9.41
C GLY A 154 -2.75 16.66 8.67
N ASP A 155 -2.06 17.51 9.44
CA ASP A 155 -1.25 18.65 8.94
C ASP A 155 0.26 18.34 8.93
N GLU A 156 0.64 17.12 9.31
CA GLU A 156 2.04 16.73 9.45
C GLU A 156 2.74 16.71 8.08
N LEU A 157 4.04 16.99 8.08
CA LEU A 157 4.88 16.78 6.91
C LEU A 157 5.08 15.28 6.67
N PHE A 158 5.28 14.88 5.42
CA PHE A 158 5.41 13.48 5.05
C PHE A 158 6.49 13.26 3.99
N VAL A 159 6.94 12.03 3.89
CA VAL A 159 7.82 11.55 2.82
C VAL A 159 7.00 10.75 1.82
N ILE A 160 7.30 10.90 0.53
CA ILE A 160 6.74 10.07 -0.53
C ILE A 160 7.71 8.97 -0.93
N ILE A 161 7.16 7.78 -1.19
CA ILE A 161 7.87 6.64 -1.78
C ILE A 161 7.18 6.36 -3.10
N VAL A 162 7.90 6.46 -4.21
CA VAL A 162 7.33 6.21 -5.55
C VAL A 162 8.19 5.20 -6.28
N ASP A 163 7.52 4.28 -6.97
CA ASP A 163 8.15 3.25 -7.78
C ASP A 163 7.23 2.89 -8.95
N GLU A 164 7.80 2.39 -10.04
CA GLU A 164 7.09 1.98 -11.24
C GLU A 164 7.21 0.48 -11.50
N ALA A 165 6.10 -0.13 -11.92
CA ALA A 165 6.13 -1.48 -12.45
C ALA A 165 5.10 -1.67 -13.56
N ARG A 166 5.38 -2.64 -14.43
CA ARG A 166 4.42 -3.11 -15.42
C ARG A 166 3.41 -4.07 -14.79
N ASP A 167 2.15 -3.87 -15.13
CA ASP A 167 1.11 -4.87 -14.85
C ASP A 167 1.16 -6.03 -15.88
N ILE A 168 0.32 -7.05 -15.66
CA ILE A 168 0.23 -8.23 -16.55
C ILE A 168 -0.29 -7.90 -17.97
N SER A 169 -0.80 -6.68 -18.18
CA SER A 169 -1.22 -6.15 -19.48
C SER A 169 -0.13 -5.29 -20.13
N ASN A 170 1.09 -5.27 -19.57
CA ASN A 170 2.23 -4.45 -20.00
C ASN A 170 1.95 -2.94 -19.95
N LYS A 171 1.03 -2.49 -19.08
CA LYS A 171 0.87 -1.06 -18.81
C LYS A 171 1.78 -0.65 -17.67
N GLU A 172 2.41 0.50 -17.80
CA GLU A 172 3.16 1.13 -16.71
C GLU A 172 2.20 1.62 -15.62
N GLN A 173 2.52 1.28 -14.38
CA GLN A 173 1.78 1.67 -13.19
C GLN A 173 2.76 2.27 -12.18
N MET A 174 2.41 3.43 -11.64
CA MET A 174 3.19 4.13 -10.63
C MET A 174 2.50 3.95 -9.27
N ALA A 175 3.20 3.33 -8.33
CA ALA A 175 2.74 3.16 -6.96
C ALA A 175 3.25 4.35 -6.11
N ILE A 176 2.43 4.85 -5.21
CA ILE A 176 2.81 5.90 -4.25
C ILE A 176 2.46 5.44 -2.84
N ALA A 177 3.39 5.60 -1.90
CA ALA A 177 3.13 5.53 -0.46
C ALA A 177 3.53 6.81 0.25
N LEU A 178 2.89 7.04 1.40
CA LEU A 178 3.20 8.14 2.30
C LEU A 178 3.82 7.57 3.58
N CYS A 179 4.92 8.17 4.03
CA CYS A 179 5.54 7.90 5.33
C CYS A 179 5.49 9.18 6.19
N TYR A 180 4.95 9.09 7.39
CA TYR A 180 4.81 10.23 8.29
C TYR A 180 4.79 9.80 9.76
N VAL A 181 5.00 10.75 10.68
CA VAL A 181 4.66 10.56 12.10
C VAL A 181 3.40 11.36 12.38
N ASN A 182 2.33 10.66 12.79
CA ASN A 182 1.04 11.31 13.09
C ASN A 182 1.09 12.12 14.40
N LYS A 183 0.01 12.84 14.70
CA LYS A 183 -0.13 13.62 15.95
C LYS A 183 -0.04 12.79 17.24
N LYS A 184 -0.18 11.46 17.16
CA LYS A 184 -0.02 10.52 18.29
C LYS A 184 1.41 10.03 18.46
N GLY A 185 2.32 10.42 17.56
CA GLY A 185 3.72 10.00 17.57
C GLY A 185 3.98 8.61 16.96
N SER A 186 3.00 8.04 16.27
CA SER A 186 3.15 6.76 15.57
C SER A 186 3.59 6.96 14.13
N ILE A 187 4.50 6.12 13.64
CA ILE A 187 4.89 6.08 12.24
C ILE A 187 3.76 5.44 11.44
N GLY A 188 3.29 6.15 10.41
CA GLY A 188 2.38 5.63 9.39
C GLY A 188 3.13 5.51 8.07
N GLU A 189 3.32 4.28 7.57
CA GLU A 189 3.79 4.01 6.21
C GLU A 189 2.69 3.29 5.43
N HIS A 190 1.96 4.06 4.63
CA HIS A 190 0.72 3.63 3.98
C HIS A 190 0.81 3.74 2.46
N PHE A 191 0.39 2.69 1.78
CA PHE A 191 0.11 2.73 0.35
C PHE A 191 -1.04 3.70 0.08
N PHE A 192 -0.79 4.67 -0.79
CA PHE A 192 -1.71 5.77 -1.06
C PHE A 192 -2.50 5.55 -2.34
N GLY A 193 -1.85 5.01 -3.38
CA GLY A 193 -2.52 4.69 -4.63
C GLY A 193 -1.61 4.14 -5.71
N MET A 194 -2.24 3.55 -6.72
CA MET A 194 -1.64 3.10 -7.98
C MET A 194 -2.23 3.93 -9.10
N VAL A 195 -1.39 4.58 -9.89
CA VAL A 195 -1.80 5.42 -11.00
C VAL A 195 -1.23 4.86 -12.30
N HIS A 196 -2.09 4.66 -13.28
CA HIS A 196 -1.61 4.32 -14.62
C HIS A 196 -0.92 5.53 -15.24
N VAL A 197 0.32 5.34 -15.68
CA VAL A 197 1.07 6.36 -16.43
C VAL A 197 1.25 5.92 -17.87
N LYS A 198 1.17 6.87 -18.81
CA LYS A 198 1.29 6.59 -20.24
C LYS A 198 2.70 6.12 -20.61
N ASP A 199 3.68 6.72 -19.98
CA ASP A 199 5.10 6.44 -20.08
C ASP A 199 5.78 6.78 -18.74
N THR A 200 7.00 6.32 -18.55
CA THR A 200 7.80 6.58 -17.34
C THR A 200 8.61 7.87 -17.47
N THR A 201 8.22 8.81 -18.33
CA THR A 201 8.90 10.11 -18.40
C THR A 201 8.58 10.93 -17.16
N THR A 202 9.54 11.74 -16.71
CA THR A 202 9.39 12.60 -15.53
C THR A 202 8.11 13.44 -15.53
N LEU A 203 7.74 13.98 -16.69
CA LEU A 203 6.53 14.81 -16.82
C LEU A 203 5.28 13.99 -16.52
N SER A 204 5.16 12.79 -17.10
CA SER A 204 4.03 11.88 -16.87
C SER A 204 3.94 11.47 -15.40
N LEU A 205 5.07 11.15 -14.77
CA LEU A 205 5.14 10.79 -13.34
C LEU A 205 4.72 11.98 -12.46
N LYS A 206 5.28 13.17 -12.67
CA LYS A 206 4.92 14.38 -11.92
C LYS A 206 3.44 14.74 -12.04
N MET A 207 2.90 14.70 -13.26
CA MET A 207 1.47 14.96 -13.50
C MET A 207 0.58 13.97 -12.76
N ALA A 208 0.96 12.68 -12.71
CA ALA A 208 0.22 11.67 -11.97
C ALA A 208 0.25 11.89 -10.45
N ILE A 209 1.39 12.34 -9.90
CA ILE A 209 1.50 12.75 -8.49
C ILE A 209 0.58 13.95 -8.22
N ASP A 210 0.66 14.99 -9.05
CA ASP A 210 -0.15 16.21 -8.90
C ASP A 210 -1.65 15.92 -8.94
N GLU A 211 -2.09 15.10 -9.90
CA GLU A 211 -3.50 14.71 -10.03
C GLU A 211 -3.98 13.92 -8.82
N LEU A 212 -3.19 12.95 -8.34
CA LEU A 212 -3.54 12.15 -7.17
C LEU A 212 -3.57 13.01 -5.90
N PHE A 213 -2.62 13.93 -5.74
CA PHE A 213 -2.54 14.83 -4.59
C PHE A 213 -3.71 15.80 -4.58
N CYS A 214 -4.01 16.41 -5.73
CA CYS A 214 -5.15 17.30 -5.92
C CYS A 214 -6.48 16.59 -5.60
N LYS A 215 -6.66 15.35 -6.07
CA LYS A 215 -7.85 14.53 -5.78
C LYS A 215 -8.11 14.35 -4.28
N HIS A 216 -7.04 14.32 -3.49
CA HIS A 216 -7.07 14.00 -2.06
C HIS A 216 -6.74 15.21 -1.16
N GLY A 217 -6.65 16.41 -1.72
CA GLY A 217 -6.38 17.64 -0.95
C GLY A 217 -4.97 17.71 -0.34
N LEU A 218 -4.00 16.99 -0.92
CA LEU A 218 -2.59 17.07 -0.55
C LEU A 218 -1.85 18.06 -1.44
N SER A 219 -0.69 18.53 -0.97
CA SER A 219 0.16 19.47 -1.70
C SER A 219 1.62 19.03 -1.61
N ILE A 220 2.37 19.20 -2.70
CA ILE A 220 3.81 18.95 -2.76
C ILE A 220 4.58 19.81 -1.75
N SER A 221 4.07 20.98 -1.39
CA SER A 221 4.66 21.86 -0.36
C SER A 221 4.78 21.22 1.03
N ARG A 222 4.04 20.13 1.29
CA ARG A 222 4.09 19.37 2.55
C ARG A 222 5.04 18.16 2.51
N ILE A 223 5.66 17.91 1.36
CA ILE A 223 6.63 16.84 1.20
C ILE A 223 7.93 17.26 1.89
N LEU A 224 8.33 16.54 2.91
CA LEU A 224 9.61 16.73 3.59
C LEU A 224 10.72 15.88 2.98
N GLY A 225 10.36 14.79 2.31
CA GLY A 225 11.30 13.97 1.59
C GLY A 225 10.67 13.16 0.49
N GLN A 226 11.52 12.63 -0.37
CA GLN A 226 11.14 11.82 -1.51
C GLN A 226 12.13 10.67 -1.64
N GLY A 227 11.62 9.47 -1.90
CA GLY A 227 12.45 8.33 -2.22
C GLY A 227 11.96 7.60 -3.46
N TYR A 228 12.93 7.19 -4.28
CA TYR A 228 12.72 6.54 -5.57
C TYR A 228 13.77 5.47 -5.83
N ASP A 229 13.56 4.71 -6.90
CA ASP A 229 14.60 3.89 -7.50
C ASP A 229 15.68 4.77 -8.20
N GLY A 230 16.76 4.11 -8.62
CA GLY A 230 17.87 4.77 -9.29
C GLY A 230 17.63 5.14 -10.77
N ALA A 231 16.41 5.03 -11.30
CA ALA A 231 16.15 5.29 -12.70
C ALA A 231 16.40 6.77 -13.07
N SER A 232 16.90 7.01 -14.29
CA SER A 232 17.24 8.37 -14.74
C SER A 232 16.05 9.34 -14.74
N ASN A 233 14.85 8.85 -15.03
CA ASN A 233 13.61 9.64 -14.98
C ASN A 233 13.18 9.95 -13.54
N MET A 234 13.64 9.19 -12.54
CA MET A 234 13.38 9.41 -11.13
C MET A 234 14.40 10.36 -10.51
N GLN A 235 15.68 9.99 -10.56
CA GLN A 235 16.74 10.70 -9.83
C GLN A 235 17.56 11.69 -10.66
N GLY A 236 17.31 11.79 -11.97
CA GLY A 236 18.10 12.62 -12.89
C GLY A 236 18.23 14.07 -12.43
N GLU A 237 19.47 14.59 -12.43
CA GLU A 237 19.83 15.88 -11.82
C GLU A 237 19.08 17.08 -12.41
N PHE A 238 18.83 17.10 -13.72
CA PHE A 238 18.20 18.24 -14.40
C PHE A 238 16.72 18.02 -14.71
N CYS A 239 16.38 16.78 -15.05
CA CYS A 239 15.11 16.41 -15.65
C CYS A 239 14.43 15.24 -14.96
N GLY A 240 14.96 14.71 -13.86
CA GLY A 240 14.32 13.65 -13.07
C GLY A 240 13.21 14.19 -12.17
N LEU A 241 12.33 13.30 -11.72
CA LEU A 241 11.22 13.60 -10.82
C LEU A 241 11.69 14.31 -9.55
N LYS A 242 12.82 13.85 -8.99
CA LYS A 242 13.55 14.50 -7.89
C LYS A 242 13.67 16.01 -8.07
N SER A 243 14.19 16.43 -9.22
CA SER A 243 14.49 17.83 -9.51
C SER A 243 13.24 18.65 -9.78
N TRP A 244 12.17 18.03 -10.28
CA TRP A 244 10.88 18.70 -10.48
C TRP A 244 10.17 18.96 -9.16
N ILE A 245 10.18 17.99 -8.23
CA ILE A 245 9.63 18.19 -6.89
C ILE A 245 10.46 19.22 -6.12
N LEU A 246 11.79 19.17 -6.19
CA LEU A 246 12.66 20.17 -5.53
C LEU A 246 12.48 21.60 -6.05
N LYS A 247 12.12 21.77 -7.33
CA LYS A 247 11.79 23.09 -7.90
C LYS A 247 10.52 23.69 -7.29
N GLU A 248 9.53 22.85 -6.96
CA GLU A 248 8.27 23.27 -6.34
C GLU A 248 8.35 23.35 -4.82
N ASN A 249 9.15 22.46 -4.20
CA ASN A 249 9.41 22.40 -2.79
C ASN A 249 10.88 22.06 -2.52
N SER A 250 11.68 23.08 -2.24
CA SER A 250 13.11 22.94 -1.95
C SER A 250 13.43 22.19 -0.66
N SER A 251 12.42 21.97 0.20
CA SER A 251 12.55 21.22 1.46
C SER A 251 12.42 19.70 1.28
N ALA A 252 11.98 19.22 0.11
CA ALA A 252 11.72 17.80 -0.16
C ALA A 252 13.02 16.99 -0.36
N PHE A 253 13.69 16.66 0.75
CA PHE A 253 14.96 15.94 0.77
C PHE A 253 14.89 14.60 0.03
N TYR A 254 15.87 14.32 -0.83
CA TYR A 254 15.89 13.09 -1.62
C TYR A 254 16.71 11.99 -0.97
N VAL A 255 16.13 10.80 -0.87
CA VAL A 255 16.78 9.57 -0.43
C VAL A 255 16.77 8.58 -1.60
N HIS A 256 17.93 8.09 -2.01
CA HIS A 256 17.99 6.98 -2.97
C HIS A 256 17.71 5.68 -2.23
N PHE A 257 16.78 4.85 -2.72
CA PHE A 257 16.54 3.56 -2.08
C PHE A 257 17.58 2.51 -2.43
N VAL A 258 17.83 1.62 -1.46
CA VAL A 258 18.55 0.38 -1.76
C VAL A 258 17.63 -0.50 -2.59
N ASP A 259 18.11 -0.94 -3.76
CA ASP A 259 17.37 -1.86 -4.61
C ASP A 259 17.20 -3.19 -3.87
N THR A 260 15.96 -3.62 -3.71
CA THR A 260 15.60 -4.86 -3.01
C THR A 260 15.82 -6.11 -3.86
N ARG A 261 16.18 -5.96 -5.15
CA ARG A 261 16.39 -7.08 -6.07
C ARG A 261 17.63 -7.93 -5.79
N TRP A 262 18.47 -7.56 -4.83
CA TRP A 262 19.65 -8.34 -4.39
C TRP A 262 19.31 -9.78 -4.03
N GLY A 263 18.14 -9.98 -3.40
CA GLY A 263 17.66 -11.31 -3.01
C GLY A 263 17.43 -12.25 -4.19
N SER A 264 17.19 -11.73 -5.40
CA SER A 264 16.91 -12.55 -6.58
C SER A 264 18.13 -13.31 -7.08
N HIS A 265 19.32 -12.71 -7.03
CA HIS A 265 20.57 -13.37 -7.40
C HIS A 265 20.89 -14.49 -6.40
N TYR A 266 20.78 -14.18 -5.10
CA TYR A 266 20.94 -15.17 -4.04
C TYR A 266 19.96 -16.34 -4.19
N ALA A 267 18.67 -16.05 -4.38
CA ALA A 267 17.64 -17.07 -4.59
C ALA A 267 17.93 -17.94 -5.83
N THR A 268 18.43 -17.34 -6.91
CA THR A 268 18.83 -18.06 -8.13
C THR A 268 19.99 -19.02 -7.86
N LEU A 269 21.04 -18.57 -7.15
CA LEU A 269 22.16 -19.45 -6.78
C LEU A 269 21.71 -20.60 -5.87
N ILE A 270 20.86 -20.32 -4.89
CA ILE A 270 20.29 -21.35 -4.00
C ILE A 270 19.49 -22.38 -4.82
N ASN A 271 18.65 -21.93 -5.75
CA ASN A 271 17.89 -22.83 -6.62
C ASN A 271 18.81 -23.68 -7.51
N LEU A 272 19.88 -23.09 -8.07
CA LEU A 272 20.88 -23.83 -8.85
C LEU A 272 21.55 -24.92 -8.02
N ILE A 273 21.93 -24.62 -6.77
CA ILE A 273 22.54 -25.60 -5.85
C ILE A 273 21.53 -26.70 -5.47
N LEU A 274 20.28 -26.33 -5.17
CA LEU A 274 19.24 -27.29 -4.80
C LEU A 274 18.88 -28.22 -5.96
N MET A 275 18.86 -27.69 -7.18
CA MET A 275 18.51 -28.42 -8.40
C MET A 275 19.72 -29.04 -9.11
N TYR A 276 20.92 -28.97 -8.52
CA TYR A 276 22.18 -29.29 -9.20
C TYR A 276 22.18 -30.69 -9.84
N SER A 277 21.81 -31.71 -9.07
CA SER A 277 21.74 -33.09 -9.56
C SER A 277 20.76 -33.21 -10.73
N SER A 278 19.56 -32.64 -10.59
CA SER A 278 18.55 -32.68 -11.65
C SER A 278 18.98 -31.95 -12.91
N ILE A 279 19.71 -30.84 -12.78
CA ILE A 279 20.26 -30.09 -13.92
C ILE A 279 21.30 -30.94 -14.65
N ILE A 280 22.22 -31.58 -13.92
CA ILE A 280 23.21 -32.49 -14.51
C ILE A 280 22.51 -33.65 -15.25
N ASP A 281 21.51 -34.27 -14.64
CA ASP A 281 20.77 -35.37 -15.24
C ASP A 281 20.06 -34.93 -16.54
N VAL A 282 19.37 -33.79 -16.52
CA VAL A 282 18.71 -33.24 -17.72
C VAL A 282 19.73 -32.91 -18.81
N LEU A 283 20.86 -32.31 -18.47
CA LEU A 283 21.89 -31.98 -19.46
C LEU A 283 22.52 -33.23 -20.08
N LYS A 284 22.71 -34.30 -19.31
CA LYS A 284 23.17 -35.61 -19.83
C LYS A 284 22.17 -36.18 -20.83
N ILE A 285 20.87 -36.16 -20.50
CA ILE A 285 19.81 -36.59 -21.42
C ILE A 285 19.84 -35.74 -22.70
N ILE A 286 19.93 -34.40 -22.59
CA ILE A 286 19.96 -33.53 -23.77
C ILE A 286 21.21 -33.78 -24.61
N LYS A 287 22.36 -34.04 -24.00
CA LYS A 287 23.62 -34.35 -24.70
C LYS A 287 23.50 -35.63 -25.54
N GLU A 288 22.84 -36.66 -25.02
CA GLU A 288 22.67 -37.96 -25.68
C GLU A 288 21.51 -37.95 -26.70
N ASP A 289 20.34 -37.48 -26.27
CA ASP A 289 19.05 -37.64 -27.00
C ASP A 289 18.56 -36.35 -27.68
N GLY A 290 19.30 -35.24 -27.57
CA GLY A 290 18.89 -33.95 -28.12
C GLY A 290 18.67 -33.99 -29.64
N SER A 291 17.48 -33.57 -30.09
CA SER A 291 17.09 -33.58 -31.51
C SER A 291 17.92 -32.66 -32.41
N ASN A 292 18.60 -31.67 -31.84
CA ASN A 292 19.40 -30.68 -32.55
C ASN A 292 20.88 -30.78 -32.13
N VAL A 293 21.79 -30.78 -33.12
CA VAL A 293 23.25 -30.76 -32.91
C VAL A 293 23.67 -29.58 -32.02
N ASP A 294 23.09 -28.39 -32.21
CA ASP A 294 23.39 -27.19 -31.43
C ASP A 294 22.96 -27.33 -29.96
N GLN A 295 21.82 -27.97 -29.70
CA GLN A 295 21.37 -28.26 -28.33
C GLN A 295 22.30 -29.24 -27.63
N ARG A 296 22.74 -30.29 -28.33
CA ARG A 296 23.68 -31.28 -27.80
C ARG A 296 25.04 -30.66 -27.47
N ALA A 297 25.56 -29.81 -28.36
CA ALA A 297 26.81 -29.09 -28.13
C ALA A 297 26.72 -28.17 -26.90
N LYS A 298 25.67 -27.34 -26.81
CA LYS A 298 25.43 -26.46 -25.65
C LYS A 298 25.28 -27.23 -24.35
N ALA A 299 24.57 -28.36 -24.35
CA ALA A 299 24.43 -29.19 -23.16
C ALA A 299 25.78 -29.79 -22.73
N ASN A 300 26.61 -30.20 -23.68
CA ASN A 300 27.96 -30.68 -23.40
C ASN A 300 28.85 -29.58 -22.80
N ASP A 301 28.81 -28.37 -23.36
CA ASP A 301 29.59 -27.23 -22.87
C ASP A 301 29.15 -26.83 -21.45
N LEU A 302 27.85 -26.81 -21.18
CA LEU A 302 27.31 -26.54 -19.85
C LEU A 302 27.67 -27.63 -18.84
N LEU A 303 27.67 -28.92 -19.23
CA LEU A 303 28.13 -30.01 -18.37
C LEU A 303 29.59 -29.82 -17.99
N HIS A 304 30.46 -29.50 -18.95
CA HIS A 304 31.87 -29.24 -18.66
C HIS A 304 32.05 -28.06 -17.70
N LEU A 305 31.25 -26.99 -17.87
CA LEU A 305 31.29 -25.85 -16.96
C LEU A 305 30.82 -26.21 -15.55
N LEU A 306 29.73 -26.98 -15.41
CA LEU A 306 29.21 -27.39 -14.10
C LEU A 306 30.11 -28.43 -13.42
N GLU A 307 30.77 -29.31 -14.16
CA GLU A 307 31.70 -30.29 -13.58
C GLU A 307 33.05 -29.68 -13.21
N ASP A 308 33.31 -28.44 -13.62
CA ASP A 308 34.52 -27.70 -13.30
C ASP A 308 34.58 -27.28 -11.82
N PHE A 309 35.75 -27.47 -11.20
CA PHE A 309 35.95 -27.17 -9.80
C PHE A 309 35.90 -25.66 -9.51
N ASP A 310 36.39 -24.83 -10.42
CA ASP A 310 36.38 -23.37 -10.24
C ASP A 310 34.95 -22.84 -10.26
N PHE A 311 34.09 -23.42 -11.11
CA PHE A 311 32.66 -23.13 -11.09
C PHE A 311 32.02 -23.51 -9.75
N ALA A 312 32.22 -24.75 -9.28
CA ALA A 312 31.66 -25.21 -8.01
C ALA A 312 32.15 -24.36 -6.83
N PHE A 313 33.44 -24.05 -6.78
CA PHE A 313 34.03 -23.16 -5.78
C PHE A 313 33.40 -21.77 -5.82
N THR A 314 33.32 -21.16 -7.00
CA THR A 314 32.75 -19.82 -7.19
C THR A 314 31.28 -19.76 -6.81
N LEU A 315 30.50 -20.79 -7.17
CA LEU A 315 29.09 -20.90 -6.80
C LEU A 315 28.91 -20.92 -5.28
N HIS A 316 29.69 -21.73 -4.56
CA HIS A 316 29.64 -21.80 -3.11
C HIS A 316 30.17 -20.54 -2.43
N LEU A 317 31.21 -19.91 -3.00
CA LEU A 317 31.71 -18.62 -2.54
C LEU A 317 30.64 -17.53 -2.68
N MET A 318 30.05 -17.39 -3.87
CA MET A 318 28.99 -16.43 -4.15
C MET A 318 27.76 -16.65 -3.28
N LYS A 319 27.39 -17.91 -3.02
CA LYS A 319 26.33 -18.23 -2.04
C LYS A 319 26.64 -17.64 -0.67
N ASN A 320 27.85 -17.83 -0.15
CA ASN A 320 28.21 -17.33 1.18
C ASN A 320 28.25 -15.80 1.22
N VAL A 321 28.83 -15.19 0.19
CA VAL A 321 28.97 -13.74 0.08
C VAL A 321 27.60 -13.05 -0.09
N LEU A 322 26.80 -13.50 -1.07
CA LEU A 322 25.44 -12.97 -1.27
C LEU A 322 24.49 -13.34 -0.12
N GLY A 323 24.78 -14.39 0.65
CA GLY A 323 24.04 -14.72 1.87
C GLY A 323 24.07 -13.59 2.88
N ILE A 324 25.24 -12.96 3.08
CA ILE A 324 25.42 -11.83 4.01
C ILE A 324 24.63 -10.60 3.53
N SER A 325 24.75 -10.24 2.25
CA SER A 325 24.02 -9.09 1.70
C SER A 325 22.51 -9.34 1.61
N ASN A 326 22.07 -10.58 1.42
CA ASN A 326 20.66 -10.95 1.49
C ASN A 326 20.09 -10.82 2.92
N GLU A 327 20.84 -11.20 3.96
CA GLU A 327 20.43 -10.95 5.35
C GLU A 327 20.24 -9.45 5.62
N LEU A 328 21.19 -8.63 5.15
CA LEU A 328 21.11 -7.17 5.21
C LEU A 328 19.86 -6.64 4.48
N SER A 329 19.65 -7.08 3.23
CA SER A 329 18.49 -6.68 2.41
C SER A 329 17.16 -7.05 3.07
N GLN A 330 17.04 -8.27 3.59
CA GLN A 330 15.85 -8.72 4.33
C GLN A 330 15.62 -7.93 5.61
N ALA A 331 16.69 -7.55 6.32
CA ALA A 331 16.58 -6.74 7.53
C ALA A 331 16.07 -5.32 7.22
N LEU A 332 16.54 -4.72 6.11
CA LEU A 332 16.04 -3.43 5.62
C LEU A 332 14.58 -3.49 5.13
N GLN A 333 14.11 -4.66 4.70
CA GLN A 333 12.74 -4.85 4.17
C GLN A 333 11.66 -5.14 5.22
N ARG A 334 11.99 -5.28 6.52
CA ARG A 334 10.97 -5.60 7.54
C ARG A 334 10.29 -4.33 8.05
N LYS A 335 8.96 -4.21 7.83
CA LYS A 335 8.12 -3.08 8.27
C LYS A 335 8.24 -2.72 9.76
N ASP A 336 8.59 -3.69 10.62
CA ASP A 336 8.59 -3.53 12.08
C ASP A 336 10.01 -3.41 12.67
N GLN A 337 11.06 -3.40 11.85
CA GLN A 337 12.43 -3.31 12.34
C GLN A 337 13.02 -1.93 12.05
N GLU A 338 13.44 -1.24 13.10
CA GLU A 338 14.18 -0.01 12.94
C GLU A 338 15.53 -0.25 12.27
N ILE A 339 15.79 0.55 11.23
CA ILE A 339 17.03 0.62 10.44
C ILE A 339 18.30 0.55 11.30
N ILE A 340 18.23 1.08 12.52
CA ILE A 340 19.32 1.16 13.47
C ILE A 340 19.87 -0.22 13.88
N ASN A 341 19.03 -1.27 13.95
CA ASN A 341 19.53 -2.60 14.30
C ASN A 341 20.32 -3.27 13.17
N VAL A 342 20.17 -2.77 11.94
CA VAL A 342 20.79 -3.34 10.74
C VAL A 342 22.30 -3.06 10.69
N MET A 343 22.76 -1.96 11.28
CA MET A 343 24.17 -1.57 11.23
C MET A 343 25.12 -2.45 12.05
N ASN A 344 24.60 -3.27 12.96
CA ASN A 344 25.43 -4.20 13.73
C ASN A 344 25.88 -5.45 12.94
N LEU A 345 25.31 -5.72 11.76
CA LEU A 345 25.70 -6.88 10.93
C LEU A 345 27.01 -6.69 10.13
N GLY A 346 27.62 -5.50 10.13
CA GLY A 346 28.72 -5.15 9.20
C GLY A 346 30.17 -5.22 9.72
N ARG A 347 30.43 -5.65 10.96
CA ARG A 347 31.79 -5.61 11.53
C ARG A 347 32.51 -6.95 11.45
N SER A 348 33.26 -7.18 10.37
CA SER A 348 34.31 -8.20 10.34
C SER A 348 35.65 -7.65 9.82
N GLN A 349 36.69 -7.85 10.60
CA GLN A 349 38.07 -7.37 10.41
C GLN A 349 38.77 -8.15 9.28
N ARG A 350 39.54 -7.46 8.42
CA ARG A 350 40.54 -8.09 7.55
C ARG A 350 41.94 -7.57 7.86
N GLY A 351 42.83 -8.48 8.26
CA GLY A 351 44.27 -8.28 8.29
C GLY A 351 44.92 -8.98 7.10
N GLY A 352 45.75 -8.26 6.35
CA GLY A 352 46.51 -8.81 5.23
C GLY A 352 47.93 -9.23 5.62
N LYS A 353 48.47 -10.20 4.87
CA LYS A 353 49.89 -10.35 4.50
C LYS A 353 50.01 -11.40 3.38
N ALA A 354 50.81 -11.09 2.35
CA ALA A 354 51.04 -11.91 1.17
C ALA A 354 52.38 -12.65 1.25
N GLN A 355 52.47 -13.90 0.74
CA GLN A 355 53.55 -14.39 -0.16
C GLN A 355 53.48 -15.92 -0.45
N ALA A 356 53.42 -16.25 -1.75
CA ALA A 356 53.88 -17.44 -2.51
C ALA A 356 52.83 -17.88 -3.54
N ILE A 357 53.17 -17.86 -4.84
CA ILE A 357 52.28 -18.29 -5.94
C ILE A 357 51.99 -19.79 -5.77
N THR A 358 50.85 -20.09 -5.19
CA THR A 358 50.31 -21.42 -4.88
C THR A 358 48.84 -21.42 -5.27
N THR A 359 48.21 -22.58 -5.41
CA THR A 359 46.76 -22.71 -5.66
C THR A 359 45.92 -21.84 -4.71
N GLU A 360 46.41 -21.62 -3.49
CA GLU A 360 45.83 -20.69 -2.51
C GLU A 360 45.81 -19.23 -2.99
N HIS A 361 46.86 -18.75 -3.67
CA HIS A 361 46.92 -17.39 -4.20
C HIS A 361 45.85 -17.16 -5.28
N HIS A 362 45.67 -18.12 -6.20
CA HIS A 362 44.63 -18.04 -7.23
C HIS A 362 43.24 -17.89 -6.60
N TYR A 363 42.85 -18.78 -5.67
CA TYR A 363 41.54 -18.69 -5.03
C TYR A 363 41.38 -17.49 -4.10
N CYS A 364 42.43 -17.07 -3.39
CA CYS A 364 42.35 -15.97 -2.42
C CYS A 364 42.40 -14.58 -3.09
N VAL A 365 43.32 -14.39 -4.04
CA VAL A 365 43.56 -13.08 -4.66
C VAL A 365 42.75 -12.92 -5.93
N GLU A 366 42.83 -13.87 -6.86
CA GLU A 366 42.20 -13.71 -8.18
C GLU A 366 40.68 -13.93 -8.14
N LEU A 367 40.20 -14.83 -7.27
CA LEU A 367 38.77 -15.10 -7.10
C LEU A 367 38.16 -14.36 -5.91
N PHE A 368 38.63 -14.63 -4.69
CA PHE A 368 37.98 -14.11 -3.49
C PHE A 368 38.07 -12.58 -3.35
N TYR A 369 39.23 -11.96 -3.54
CA TYR A 369 39.31 -10.50 -3.51
C TYR A 369 38.55 -9.84 -4.65
N THR A 370 38.60 -10.38 -5.88
CA THR A 370 37.78 -9.88 -6.99
C THR A 370 36.29 -9.92 -6.65
N VAL A 371 35.78 -11.02 -6.10
CA VAL A 371 34.37 -11.12 -5.67
C VAL A 371 34.06 -10.08 -4.59
N VAL A 372 34.97 -9.88 -3.64
CA VAL A 372 34.76 -8.89 -2.57
C VAL A 372 34.78 -7.47 -3.11
N ASP A 373 35.72 -7.13 -3.99
CA ASP A 373 35.82 -5.82 -4.61
C ASP A 373 34.58 -5.54 -5.48
N MET A 374 34.08 -6.54 -6.20
CA MET A 374 32.79 -6.45 -6.90
C MET A 374 31.65 -6.18 -5.91
N GLN A 375 31.57 -6.91 -4.79
CA GLN A 375 30.52 -6.63 -3.80
C GLN A 375 30.65 -5.28 -3.11
N LEU A 376 31.89 -4.82 -2.85
CA LEU A 376 32.14 -3.49 -2.32
C LEU A 376 31.70 -2.42 -3.32
N GLN A 377 31.97 -2.63 -4.62
CA GLN A 377 31.50 -1.76 -5.68
C GLN A 377 29.97 -1.72 -5.73
N GLU A 378 29.31 -2.87 -5.75
CA GLU A 378 27.84 -2.96 -5.71
C GLU A 378 27.27 -2.26 -4.46
N LEU A 379 27.85 -2.49 -3.27
CA LEU A 379 27.45 -1.82 -2.04
C LEU A 379 27.61 -0.30 -2.14
N ASN A 380 28.72 0.19 -2.70
CA ASN A 380 28.97 1.62 -2.87
C ASN A 380 28.03 2.25 -3.92
N ASP A 381 27.69 1.51 -4.97
CA ASP A 381 26.76 1.95 -6.01
C ASP A 381 25.33 2.07 -5.47
N HIS A 382 24.94 1.19 -4.53
CA HIS A 382 23.62 1.21 -3.91
C HIS A 382 23.50 2.12 -2.68
N PHE A 383 24.53 2.15 -1.82
CA PHE A 383 24.64 3.05 -0.69
C PHE A 383 25.55 4.20 -1.06
N THR A 384 24.98 5.19 -1.76
CA THR A 384 25.68 6.44 -2.04
C THR A 384 26.32 7.01 -0.77
N GLU A 385 27.41 7.77 -0.92
CA GLU A 385 28.10 8.39 0.22
C GLU A 385 27.12 9.16 1.13
N THR A 386 26.15 9.86 0.52
CA THR A 386 25.07 10.55 1.21
C THR A 386 24.17 9.60 1.99
N ASN A 387 23.68 8.52 1.39
CA ASN A 387 22.84 7.54 2.08
C ASN A 387 23.58 6.85 3.23
N THR A 388 24.86 6.50 3.01
CA THR A 388 25.71 5.90 4.04
C THR A 388 25.89 6.87 5.21
N GLN A 389 26.19 8.14 4.94
CA GLN A 389 26.31 9.17 5.96
C GLN A 389 24.99 9.32 6.73
N LEU A 390 23.85 9.32 6.03
CA LEU A 390 22.52 9.42 6.62
C LEU A 390 22.24 8.27 7.59
N LEU A 391 22.52 7.03 7.19
CA LEU A 391 22.37 5.84 8.04
C LEU A 391 23.30 5.90 9.25
N LEU A 392 24.58 6.27 9.06
CA LEU A 392 25.54 6.44 10.15
C LEU A 392 25.10 7.53 11.15
N CYS A 393 24.44 8.58 10.67
CA CYS A 393 23.88 9.60 11.54
C CYS A 393 22.67 9.07 12.32
N MET A 394 21.80 8.29 11.69
CA MET A 394 20.67 7.64 12.38
C MET A 394 21.14 6.67 13.47
N ASP A 395 22.28 5.99 13.27
CA ASP A 395 22.89 5.13 14.30
C ASP A 395 23.20 5.89 15.59
N CYS A 396 23.52 7.17 15.48
CA CYS A 396 23.86 8.02 16.62
C CYS A 396 22.65 8.28 17.53
N LEU A 397 21.43 8.01 17.05
CA LEU A 397 20.17 8.11 17.81
C LEU A 397 19.81 6.78 18.50
N ASN A 398 20.58 5.72 18.31
CA ASN A 398 20.33 4.40 18.91
C ASN A 398 20.46 4.44 20.45
N PRO A 399 19.43 4.02 21.22
CA PRO A 399 19.54 3.96 22.68
C PRO A 399 20.42 2.80 23.17
N THR A 400 20.68 1.82 22.31
CA THR A 400 21.37 0.57 22.68
C THR A 400 22.73 0.86 23.30
N ASN A 401 23.09 0.07 24.33
CA ASN A 401 24.33 0.22 25.08
C ASN A 401 24.56 1.65 25.62
N LEU A 402 23.50 2.26 26.18
CA LEU A 402 23.53 3.62 26.74
C LEU A 402 24.00 4.66 25.70
N PHE A 403 23.43 4.58 24.50
CA PHE A 403 23.75 5.48 23.39
C PHE A 403 25.25 5.43 23.03
N SER A 404 25.83 4.23 22.91
CA SER A 404 27.27 4.05 22.67
C SER A 404 27.76 4.62 21.33
N THR A 405 26.85 4.75 20.37
CA THR A 405 27.09 5.26 19.01
C THR A 405 26.86 6.75 18.89
N PHE A 406 26.43 7.43 19.96
CA PHE A 406 26.11 8.85 19.95
C PHE A 406 27.32 9.70 19.55
N ASP A 407 27.17 10.46 18.48
CA ASP A 407 28.14 11.42 17.98
C ASP A 407 27.41 12.72 17.64
N ASN A 408 27.70 13.76 18.42
CA ASN A 408 27.06 15.06 18.27
C ASN A 408 27.34 15.69 16.89
N ALA A 409 28.57 15.59 16.39
CA ALA A 409 28.94 16.18 15.10
C ALA A 409 28.16 15.52 13.95
N ARG A 410 27.99 14.20 13.98
CA ARG A 410 27.17 13.48 12.99
C ARG A 410 25.70 13.87 13.05
N LEU A 411 25.14 14.04 14.25
CA LEU A 411 23.75 14.50 14.39
C LEU A 411 23.54 15.93 13.89
N ILE A 412 24.55 16.79 14.01
CA ILE A 412 24.54 18.13 13.39
C ILE A 412 24.62 18.03 11.87
N GLU A 413 25.45 17.14 11.31
CA GLU A 413 25.46 16.87 9.87
C GLU A 413 24.09 16.35 9.39
N PHE A 414 23.43 15.50 10.18
CA PHE A 414 22.09 15.02 9.85
C PHE A 414 21.07 16.16 9.75
N ALA A 415 21.09 17.09 10.70
CA ALA A 415 20.22 18.25 10.70
C ALA A 415 20.44 19.16 9.46
N LYS A 416 21.66 19.21 8.93
CA LYS A 416 21.97 20.00 7.72
C LYS A 416 21.29 19.49 6.45
N PHE A 417 20.82 18.24 6.40
CA PHE A 417 20.02 17.74 5.29
C PHE A 417 18.63 18.39 5.22
N TYR A 418 18.18 19.04 6.30
CA TYR A 418 16.87 19.69 6.40
C TYR A 418 17.01 21.19 6.71
N PRO A 419 17.58 21.99 5.79
CA PRO A 419 17.89 23.41 6.03
C PRO A 419 16.65 24.27 6.31
N CYS A 420 15.46 23.84 5.88
CA CYS A 420 14.19 24.52 6.16
C CYS A 420 13.69 24.29 7.59
N GLU A 421 14.02 23.14 8.19
CA GLU A 421 13.69 22.80 9.58
C GLU A 421 14.77 23.32 10.55
N PHE A 422 16.04 23.29 10.11
CA PHE A 422 17.17 23.74 10.90
C PHE A 422 17.86 24.95 10.26
N SER A 423 17.42 26.15 10.66
CA SER A 423 18.18 27.38 10.41
C SER A 423 19.59 27.32 11.03
N ALA A 424 20.50 28.20 10.60
CA ALA A 424 21.83 28.30 11.20
C ALA A 424 21.79 28.52 12.73
N ILE A 425 20.79 29.25 13.22
CA ILE A 425 20.55 29.46 14.67
C ILE A 425 20.07 28.15 15.32
N ASN A 426 19.14 27.42 14.68
CA ASN A 426 18.66 26.13 15.17
C ASN A 426 19.79 25.12 15.27
N LEU A 427 20.76 25.11 14.35
CA LEU A 427 21.91 24.19 14.42
C LEU A 427 22.78 24.44 15.67
N VAL A 428 23.04 25.70 16.02
CA VAL A 428 23.77 26.05 17.25
C VAL A 428 22.98 25.65 18.50
N MET A 429 21.66 25.90 18.50
CA MET A 429 20.78 25.50 19.61
C MET A 429 20.67 23.97 19.73
N LEU A 430 20.60 23.26 18.61
CA LEU A 430 20.56 21.80 18.55
C LEU A 430 21.84 21.22 19.16
N ASN A 431 23.02 21.77 18.83
CA ASN A 431 24.28 21.32 19.43
C ASN A 431 24.25 21.40 20.96
N ASN A 432 23.77 22.52 21.52
CA ASN A 432 23.64 22.69 22.97
C ASN A 432 22.57 21.74 23.57
N GLN A 433 21.45 21.52 22.86
CA GLN A 433 20.42 20.56 23.30
C GLN A 433 20.95 19.13 23.28
N LEU A 434 21.74 18.73 22.29
CA LEU A 434 22.31 17.39 22.17
C LEU A 434 23.27 17.07 23.31
N GLU A 435 24.12 18.02 23.72
CA GLU A 435 25.04 17.87 24.86
C GLU A 435 24.30 17.64 26.18
N THR A 436 23.19 18.35 26.39
CA THR A 436 22.38 18.19 27.60
C THR A 436 21.46 16.97 27.54
N TYR A 437 20.91 16.67 26.37
CA TYR A 437 20.08 15.50 26.09
C TYR A 437 20.81 14.20 26.41
N ILE A 438 22.03 14.02 25.90
CA ILE A 438 22.76 12.76 26.08
C ILE A 438 23.09 12.48 27.55
N ILE A 439 23.37 13.54 28.33
CA ILE A 439 23.63 13.42 29.78
C ILE A 439 22.35 13.01 30.53
N ASP A 440 21.21 13.62 30.23
CA ASP A 440 19.92 13.26 30.84
C ASP A 440 19.52 11.82 30.46
N MET A 441 19.64 11.44 29.18
CA MET A 441 19.25 10.12 28.70
C MET A 441 20.11 9.01 29.33
N ARG A 442 21.43 9.22 29.45
CA ARG A 442 22.34 8.23 30.04
C ARG A 442 22.19 8.09 31.56
N ASN A 443 21.77 9.15 32.25
CA ASN A 443 21.62 9.15 33.71
C ASN A 443 20.24 8.71 34.20
N ASN A 444 19.24 8.63 33.32
CA ASN A 444 17.90 8.18 33.68
C ASN A 444 17.69 6.70 33.31
N ILE A 445 17.44 5.88 34.33
CA ILE A 445 17.20 4.43 34.19
C ILE A 445 16.04 4.10 33.23
N GLU A 446 15.05 4.99 33.09
CA GLU A 446 13.90 4.81 32.18
C GLU A 446 14.29 4.69 30.70
N PHE A 447 15.47 5.20 30.30
CA PHE A 447 15.95 5.16 28.91
C PHE A 447 16.95 4.02 28.66
N SER A 448 17.44 3.37 29.72
CA SER A 448 18.51 2.36 29.63
C SER A 448 18.11 1.06 28.92
N SER A 449 16.83 0.69 28.98
CA SER A 449 16.29 -0.55 28.40
C SER A 449 15.59 -0.37 27.07
N LEU A 450 15.55 0.84 26.52
CA LEU A 450 14.88 1.11 25.25
C LEU A 450 15.65 0.43 24.11
N LYS A 451 14.91 -0.24 23.24
CA LYS A 451 15.45 -0.86 22.02
C LYS A 451 14.84 -0.11 20.85
N GLY A 452 15.54 0.94 20.44
CA GLY A 452 15.20 1.66 19.23
C GLY A 452 14.73 3.12 19.36
N ILE A 453 14.77 3.82 18.24
CA ILE A 453 14.39 5.22 18.03
C ILE A 453 12.91 5.47 18.30
N LYS A 454 12.01 4.56 17.91
CA LYS A 454 10.57 4.69 18.18
C LYS A 454 10.31 4.68 19.67
N ASN A 455 10.96 3.77 20.38
CA ASN A 455 10.84 3.66 21.83
C ASN A 455 11.37 4.91 22.53
N ILE A 456 12.48 5.49 22.06
CA ILE A 456 12.94 6.80 22.55
C ILE A 456 11.88 7.86 22.29
N TYR A 457 11.39 7.95 21.06
CA TYR A 457 10.45 8.99 20.63
C TYR A 457 9.18 9.00 21.48
N GLU A 458 8.56 7.83 21.67
CA GLU A 458 7.39 7.65 22.53
C GLU A 458 7.72 7.99 23.99
N LYS A 459 8.89 7.55 24.50
CA LYS A 459 9.29 7.81 25.89
C LYS A 459 9.55 9.30 26.15
N LEU A 460 10.10 10.05 25.20
CA LEU A 460 10.28 11.50 25.30
C LEU A 460 8.93 12.25 25.37
N VAL A 461 7.89 11.71 24.75
CA VAL A 461 6.52 12.24 24.88
C VAL A 461 5.98 11.93 26.28
N GLU A 462 6.04 10.67 26.71
CA GLU A 462 5.57 10.20 28.02
C GLU A 462 6.18 11.02 29.16
N THR A 463 7.50 11.23 29.14
CA THR A 463 8.20 11.97 30.20
C THR A 463 8.25 13.49 29.98
N ARG A 464 7.48 14.02 29.00
CA ARG A 464 7.45 15.45 28.62
C ARG A 464 8.79 16.07 28.22
N ARG A 465 9.79 15.25 27.88
CA ARG A 465 11.13 15.69 27.49
C ARG A 465 11.20 16.24 26.06
N HIS A 466 10.24 15.90 25.20
CA HIS A 466 10.06 16.54 23.90
C HIS A 466 9.88 18.07 23.99
N ILE A 467 9.39 18.60 25.12
CA ILE A 467 9.26 20.05 25.38
C ILE A 467 10.63 20.65 25.74
N VAL A 468 11.47 19.89 26.44
CA VAL A 468 12.80 20.32 26.89
C VAL A 468 13.81 20.27 25.74
N TYR A 469 13.70 19.26 24.88
CA TYR A 469 14.59 19.00 23.75
C TYR A 469 13.84 19.05 22.40
N PRO A 470 13.20 20.17 22.03
CA PRO A 470 12.35 20.24 20.85
C PRO A 470 13.12 19.97 19.54
N LEU A 471 14.39 20.38 19.44
CA LEU A 471 15.19 20.18 18.23
C LEU A 471 15.70 18.73 18.12
N VAL A 472 16.03 18.09 19.25
CA VAL A 472 16.38 16.66 19.26
C VAL A 472 15.15 15.82 18.94
N TYR A 473 13.98 16.19 19.47
CA TYR A 473 12.73 15.53 19.17
C TYR A 473 12.35 15.64 17.68
N LEU A 474 12.57 16.81 17.08
CA LEU A 474 12.44 16.99 15.63
C LEU A 474 13.42 16.10 14.86
N LEU A 475 14.68 16.05 15.27
CA LEU A 475 15.70 15.19 14.64
C LEU A 475 15.30 13.70 14.67
N LEU A 476 14.79 13.22 15.82
CA LEU A 476 14.26 11.86 15.95
C LEU A 476 13.07 11.62 15.02
N LYS A 477 12.14 12.59 14.93
CA LYS A 477 11.00 12.53 14.00
C LYS A 477 11.44 12.37 12.55
N LEU A 478 12.44 13.17 12.12
CA LEU A 478 12.98 13.14 10.76
C LEU A 478 13.67 11.80 10.45
N ALA A 479 14.40 11.24 11.41
CA ALA A 479 15.01 9.92 11.27
C ALA A 479 13.96 8.81 11.16
N MET A 480 12.85 8.90 11.89
CA MET A 480 11.79 7.88 11.89
C MET A 480 10.98 7.80 10.60
N ILE A 481 10.81 8.91 9.87
CA ILE A 481 10.06 8.93 8.61
C ILE A 481 10.92 8.65 7.39
N LEU A 482 12.24 8.55 7.57
CA LEU A 482 13.16 8.33 6.48
C LEU A 482 12.95 6.91 5.92
N PRO A 483 12.44 6.77 4.69
CA PRO A 483 12.29 5.46 4.10
C PRO A 483 13.69 4.98 3.70
N VAL A 484 14.04 3.74 4.05
CA VAL A 484 15.33 3.14 3.66
C VAL A 484 15.15 2.00 2.66
N ALA A 485 13.92 1.50 2.50
CA ALA A 485 13.58 0.45 1.54
C ALA A 485 12.23 0.72 0.85
N THR A 486 12.06 0.11 -0.32
CA THR A 486 10.83 0.17 -1.14
C THR A 486 9.79 -0.88 -0.75
N THR A 487 9.83 -1.46 0.45
CA THR A 487 9.00 -2.62 0.85
C THR A 487 7.51 -2.42 0.63
N THR A 488 6.98 -1.22 0.89
CA THR A 488 5.57 -0.93 0.62
C THR A 488 5.25 -0.96 -0.87
N MET A 489 6.17 -0.52 -1.73
CA MET A 489 6.03 -0.60 -3.19
C MET A 489 6.08 -2.06 -3.65
N GLU A 490 7.03 -2.86 -3.15
CA GLU A 490 7.11 -4.28 -3.48
C GLU A 490 5.83 -5.04 -3.11
N ARG A 491 5.28 -4.73 -1.92
CA ARG A 491 3.98 -5.26 -1.49
C ARG A 491 2.87 -4.80 -2.40
N ALA A 492 2.85 -3.54 -2.82
CA ALA A 492 1.85 -3.02 -3.73
C ALA A 492 1.90 -3.73 -5.09
N PHE A 493 3.08 -3.98 -5.63
CA PHE A 493 3.24 -4.73 -6.88
C PHE A 493 2.94 -6.23 -6.74
N SER A 494 3.23 -6.83 -5.59
CA SER A 494 2.81 -8.20 -5.29
C SER A 494 1.28 -8.30 -5.20
N ALA A 495 0.65 -7.36 -4.49
CA ALA A 495 -0.80 -7.23 -4.42
C ALA A 495 -1.43 -6.98 -5.80
N MET A 496 -0.78 -6.17 -6.66
CA MET A 496 -1.18 -5.96 -8.04
C MET A 496 -1.20 -7.26 -8.83
N LYS A 497 -0.25 -8.18 -8.63
CA LYS A 497 -0.27 -9.50 -9.28
C LYS A 497 -1.40 -10.40 -8.78
N ILE A 498 -1.90 -10.20 -7.57
CA ILE A 498 -3.07 -10.93 -7.02
C ILE A 498 -4.35 -10.34 -7.60
N VAL A 499 -4.48 -9.01 -7.53
CA VAL A 499 -5.65 -8.25 -7.98
C VAL A 499 -5.76 -8.23 -9.51
N LYS A 500 -4.68 -8.13 -10.27
CA LYS A 500 -4.69 -8.13 -11.73
C LYS A 500 -3.78 -9.25 -12.24
N ASN A 501 -4.35 -10.44 -12.28
CA ASN A 501 -3.67 -11.66 -12.73
C ASN A 501 -4.08 -12.06 -14.16
N ARG A 502 -3.50 -13.16 -14.67
CA ARG A 502 -3.76 -13.68 -16.03
C ARG A 502 -5.24 -13.97 -16.30
N LEU A 503 -6.01 -14.37 -15.28
CA LEU A 503 -7.45 -14.65 -15.39
C LEU A 503 -8.31 -13.39 -15.23
N ARG A 504 -7.78 -12.34 -14.58
CA ARG A 504 -8.45 -11.05 -14.30
C ARG A 504 -7.68 -9.85 -14.89
N ASN A 505 -7.26 -9.95 -16.15
CA ASN A 505 -6.39 -8.94 -16.78
C ASN A 505 -7.16 -7.77 -17.44
N ARG A 506 -8.48 -7.87 -17.66
CA ARG A 506 -9.29 -6.84 -18.33
C ARG A 506 -9.86 -5.76 -17.40
N MET A 507 -9.38 -5.66 -16.17
CA MET A 507 -9.88 -4.68 -15.22
C MET A 507 -9.35 -3.27 -15.53
N GLY A 508 -10.19 -2.24 -15.37
CA GLY A 508 -9.81 -0.85 -15.55
C GLY A 508 -8.92 -0.33 -14.41
N ASP A 509 -8.08 0.66 -14.72
CA ASP A 509 -7.01 1.12 -13.81
C ASP A 509 -7.57 1.71 -12.50
N ALA A 510 -8.66 2.50 -12.58
CA ALA A 510 -9.35 3.02 -11.39
C ALA A 510 -9.92 1.91 -10.49
N TRP A 511 -10.57 0.90 -11.08
CA TRP A 511 -11.09 -0.24 -10.32
C TRP A 511 -9.97 -1.09 -9.71
N MET A 512 -8.83 -1.21 -10.39
CA MET A 512 -7.64 -1.85 -9.84
C MET A 512 -7.10 -1.10 -8.63
N ASN A 513 -6.93 0.22 -8.74
CA ASN A 513 -6.51 1.07 -7.62
C ASN A 513 -7.46 0.93 -6.42
N ASP A 514 -8.77 1.04 -6.64
CA ASP A 514 -9.75 0.99 -5.55
C ASP A 514 -9.73 -0.38 -4.82
N CYS A 515 -9.51 -1.47 -5.57
CA CYS A 515 -9.27 -2.79 -4.98
C CYS A 515 -7.94 -2.87 -4.23
N LEU A 516 -6.87 -2.29 -4.75
CA LEU A 516 -5.54 -2.34 -4.15
C LEU A 516 -5.46 -1.56 -2.84
N VAL A 517 -6.03 -0.35 -2.80
CA VAL A 517 -6.06 0.48 -1.57
C VAL A 517 -6.69 -0.31 -0.43
N THR A 518 -7.88 -0.89 -0.64
CA THR A 518 -8.59 -1.65 0.40
C THR A 518 -7.95 -2.99 0.74
N TYR A 519 -7.26 -3.64 -0.22
CA TYR A 519 -6.56 -4.90 0.00
C TYR A 519 -5.23 -4.73 0.76
N ILE A 520 -4.42 -3.74 0.37
CA ILE A 520 -3.12 -3.45 0.98
C ILE A 520 -3.33 -2.81 2.35
N GLU A 521 -4.21 -1.82 2.45
CA GLU A 521 -4.52 -1.08 3.69
C GLU A 521 -5.69 -1.71 4.45
N LYS A 522 -5.79 -3.05 4.43
CA LYS A 522 -6.87 -3.79 5.10
C LYS A 522 -7.01 -3.46 6.59
N ASP A 523 -5.92 -3.12 7.27
CA ASP A 523 -5.92 -2.78 8.69
C ASP A 523 -6.55 -1.40 8.96
N VAL A 524 -6.43 -0.47 8.01
CA VAL A 524 -7.14 0.81 7.99
C VAL A 524 -8.59 0.57 7.59
N PHE A 525 -8.80 -0.12 6.46
CA PHE A 525 -10.13 -0.42 5.92
C PHE A 525 -11.04 -1.15 6.93
N ASN A 526 -10.50 -2.08 7.71
CA ASN A 526 -11.24 -2.79 8.76
C ASN A 526 -11.82 -1.88 9.84
N LYS A 527 -11.20 -0.72 10.09
CA LYS A 527 -11.64 0.25 11.12
C LYS A 527 -12.74 1.19 10.61
N ILE A 528 -13.01 1.19 9.30
CA ILE A 528 -14.00 2.07 8.68
C ILE A 528 -15.38 1.48 8.85
N ASP A 529 -16.27 2.24 9.47
CA ASP A 529 -17.69 1.90 9.61
C ASP A 529 -18.38 1.87 8.24
N ASN A 530 -19.25 0.87 8.05
CA ASN A 530 -20.09 0.78 6.86
C ASN A 530 -20.96 2.03 6.66
N GLU A 531 -21.31 2.73 7.74
CA GLU A 531 -22.04 4.00 7.67
C GLU A 531 -21.32 5.08 6.87
N LEU A 532 -20.01 5.19 7.00
CA LEU A 532 -19.22 6.15 6.23
C LEU A 532 -19.22 5.77 4.74
N ILE A 533 -19.10 4.48 4.44
CA ILE A 533 -19.15 3.98 3.06
C ILE A 533 -20.53 4.25 2.43
N ILE A 534 -21.61 4.05 3.20
CA ILE A 534 -22.99 4.34 2.75
C ILE A 534 -23.15 5.83 2.45
N GLN A 535 -22.71 6.70 3.35
CA GLN A 535 -22.79 8.16 3.17
C GLN A 535 -21.97 8.61 1.95
N GLN A 536 -20.73 8.12 1.83
CA GLN A 536 -19.85 8.44 0.72
C GLN A 536 -20.44 8.01 -0.63
N PHE A 537 -21.02 6.82 -0.67
CA PHE A 537 -21.71 6.29 -1.84
C PHE A 537 -22.97 7.09 -2.21
N GLN A 538 -23.77 7.51 -1.22
CA GLN A 538 -24.98 8.31 -1.43
C GLN A 538 -24.65 9.74 -1.94
N ASN A 539 -23.52 10.31 -1.50
CA ASN A 539 -23.07 11.64 -1.90
C ASN A 539 -22.47 11.70 -3.32
N MET A 540 -22.29 10.56 -4.00
CA MET A 540 -21.77 10.55 -5.37
C MET A 540 -22.74 11.26 -6.33
N LYS A 541 -22.20 12.20 -7.13
CA LYS A 541 -22.98 13.06 -8.05
C LYS A 541 -23.91 12.29 -9.00
N SER A 542 -23.56 11.05 -9.35
CA SER A 542 -24.36 10.17 -10.20
C SER A 542 -25.67 9.68 -9.56
N ARG A 543 -25.84 9.86 -8.23
CA ARG A 543 -26.94 9.29 -7.45
C ARG A 543 -27.81 10.30 -6.72
N GLY A 544 -27.37 11.56 -6.63
CA GLY A 544 -28.12 12.65 -5.97
C GLY A 544 -29.49 12.98 -6.60
N GLY A 545 -29.88 12.32 -7.70
CA GLY A 545 -31.24 12.39 -8.27
C GLY A 545 -31.91 11.02 -8.48
N GLN A 546 -31.36 9.93 -7.93
CA GLN A 546 -31.89 8.56 -8.10
C GLN A 546 -32.37 7.91 -6.79
N LEU A 547 -32.25 8.61 -5.68
CA LEU A 547 -32.85 8.28 -4.38
C LEU A 547 -33.89 9.35 -4.04
#